data_AF-A0A101CQM8-F1
#
_entry.id   AF-A0A101CQM8-F1
#
_cell.length_a   1.000
_cell.length_b   1.000
_cell.length_c   1.000
_cell.angle_alpha   90.00
_cell.angle_beta   90.00
_cell.angle_gamma   90.00
#
_symmetry.space_group_name_H-M   'P 1'
#
loop_
_entity.id
_entity.type
_entity.pdbx_description
1 polymer ?
#
loop_
_entity_poly.entity_id
_entity_poly.type
_entity_poly.pdbx_seq_one_letter_code
_entity_poly.pdbx_strand_id
1 'polypeptide(L)' 'MSKLQVRAFLYQLGCFAILFILGRFLVASYTGLTGIWIPMTAFIIATLISPKFQAVKTKDGEKLFMKWIFIKGIREIG' A
#
# COMPACT_ATOMS: atom_id res chain seq x y z
N MET A 1 9.51 -15.75 8.12
CA MET A 1 8.18 -15.11 8.02
C MET A 1 7.13 -16.20 8.07
N SER A 2 6.04 -16.00 8.81
CA SER A 2 4.92 -16.95 8.75
C SER A 2 4.18 -16.83 7.42
N LYS A 3 3.40 -17.85 7.04
CA LYS A 3 2.53 -17.78 5.84
C LYS A 3 1.63 -16.54 5.85
N LEU A 4 1.18 -16.10 7.03
CA LEU A 4 0.32 -14.93 7.18
C LEU A 4 1.09 -13.62 6.94
N GLN A 5 2.32 -13.53 7.43
CA GLN A 5 3.18 -12.36 7.22
C GLN A 5 3.59 -12.21 5.75
N VAL A 6 3.84 -13.32 5.05
CA VAL A 6 4.10 -13.30 3.60
C VAL A 6 2.86 -12.82 2.83
N ARG A 7 1.65 -13.27 3.20
CA ARG A 7 0.41 -12.76 2.61
C ARG A 7 0.23 -11.27 2.86
N ALA A 8 0.48 -10.79 4.09
CA ALA A 8 0.41 -9.37 4.42
C ALA A 8 1.36 -8.54 3.54
N PHE A 9 2.59 -9.01 3.37
CA PHE A 9 3.58 -8.38 2.50
C PHE A 9 3.13 -8.38 1.03
N LEU A 10 2.61 -9.49 0.51
CA LEU A 10 2.07 -9.57 -0.85
C LEU A 10 0.90 -8.61 -1.07
N TYR A 11 0.00 -8.48 -0.10
CA TYR A 11 -1.09 -7.50 -0.17
C TYR A 11 -0.58 -6.06 -0.16
N GLN A 12 0.40 -5.75 0.70
CA GLN A 12 1.01 -4.42 0.72
C GLN A 12 1.72 -4.09 -0.59
N LEU A 13 2.50 -5.02 -1.12
CA LEU A 13 3.24 -4.85 -2.37
C LEU A 13 2.30 -4.76 -3.57
N GLY A 14 1.27 -5.60 -3.63
CA GLY A 14 0.25 -5.56 -4.68
C GLY A 14 -0.53 -4.24 -4.68
N CYS A 15 -1.04 -3.81 -3.52
CA CYS A 15 -1.72 -2.51 -3.42
C CYS A 15 -0.78 -1.35 -3.76
N PHE A 16 0.46 -1.37 -3.28
CA PHE A 16 1.44 -0.35 -3.60
C PHE A 16 1.72 -0.29 -5.11
N ALA A 17 1.93 -1.44 -5.77
CA ALA A 17 2.19 -1.50 -7.21
C ALA A 17 1.02 -0.93 -8.03
N ILE A 18 -0.22 -1.31 -7.69
CA ILE A 18 -1.42 -0.80 -8.37
C ILE A 18 -1.54 0.71 -8.19
N LEU A 19 -1.40 1.21 -6.96
CA LEU A 19 -1.47 2.64 -6.66
C LEU A 19 -0.33 3.43 -7.29
N PHE A 20 0.86 2.85 -7.37
CA PHE A 20 2.03 3.46 -8.01
C PHE A 20 1.82 3.60 -9.52
N ILE A 21 1.34 2.55 -10.19
CA ILE A 21 1.04 2.61 -11.63
C ILE A 21 -0.05 3.63 -11.90
N LEU A 22 -1.14 3.62 -11.13
CA LEU A 22 -2.20 4.62 -11.24
C LEU A 22 -1.66 6.05 -11.01
N GLY A 23 -0.94 6.27 -9.92
CA GLY A 23 -0.32 7.55 -9.60
C GLY A 23 0.61 8.03 -10.71
N ARG A 24 1.41 7.13 -11.31
CA ARG A 24 2.29 7.45 -12.42
C ARG A 24 1.51 7.91 -13.65
N PHE A 25 0.42 7.22 -14.00
CA PHE A 25 -0.45 7.63 -15.11
C PHE A 25 -1.09 9.00 -14.84
N LEU A 26 -1.64 9.22 -13.63
CA LEU A 26 -2.22 10.52 -13.28
C LEU A 26 -1.19 11.64 -13.33
N VAL A 27 -0.01 11.44 -12.73
CA VAL A 27 1.05 12.46 -12.76
C VAL A 27 1.47 12.75 -14.20
N ALA A 28 1.72 11.73 -15.01
CA ALA A 28 2.12 11.90 -16.41
C ALA A 28 1.06 12.65 -17.23
N SER A 29 -0.23 12.38 -16.99
CA SER A 29 -1.33 13.01 -17.73
C SER A 29 -1.66 14.43 -17.28
N TYR A 30 -1.58 14.74 -15.98
CA TYR A 30 -2.10 16.01 -15.43
C TYR A 30 -1.05 17.04 -15.08
N THR A 31 0.17 16.62 -14.73
CA THR A 31 1.14 17.53 -14.12
C THR A 31 2.17 18.09 -15.10
N GLY A 32 2.29 17.49 -16.30
CA GLY A 32 3.27 17.91 -17.31
C GLY A 32 4.73 17.69 -16.87
N LEU A 33 4.97 17.01 -15.74
CA LEU A 33 6.32 16.69 -15.28
C LEU A 33 6.98 15.71 -16.25
N THR A 34 8.28 15.90 -16.46
CA THR A 34 9.09 15.08 -17.38
C THR A 34 10.22 14.37 -16.65
N GLY A 35 10.68 13.24 -17.21
CA GLY A 35 11.80 12.48 -16.69
C GLY A 35 11.52 11.81 -15.33
N ILE A 36 12.50 11.89 -14.42
CA ILE A 36 12.51 11.18 -13.12
C ILE A 36 11.44 11.69 -12.15
N TRP A 37 10.92 12.90 -12.36
CA TRP A 37 9.93 13.48 -11.47
C TRP A 37 8.56 12.78 -11.53
N ILE A 38 8.22 12.15 -12.66
CA ILE A 38 6.97 11.39 -12.80
C ILE A 38 6.92 10.21 -11.82
N PRO A 39 7.88 9.25 -11.85
CA PRO A 39 7.88 8.16 -10.89
C PRO A 39 8.14 8.64 -9.46
N MET A 40 8.89 9.73 -9.24
CA MET A 40 9.18 10.23 -7.89
C MET A 40 7.95 10.77 -7.18
N THR A 41 7.15 11.60 -7.85
CA THR A 41 5.88 12.11 -7.29
C THR A 41 4.84 11.00 -7.16
N ALA A 42 4.73 10.11 -8.15
CA ALA A 42 3.87 8.94 -8.08
C ALA A 42 4.24 8.02 -6.91
N PHE A 43 5.53 7.85 -6.63
CA PHE A 43 6.03 7.08 -5.49
C PHE A 43 5.59 7.68 -4.16
N ILE A 44 5.72 9.00 -4.00
CA ILE A 44 5.32 9.71 -2.78
C ILE A 44 3.80 9.57 -2.58
N ILE A 45 3.01 9.83 -3.61
CA ILE A 45 1.54 9.72 -3.56
C ILE A 45 1.12 8.29 -3.24
N ALA A 46 1.67 7.31 -3.95
CA ALA A 46 1.36 5.90 -3.73
C ALA A 46 1.76 5.45 -2.33
N THR A 47 2.91 5.89 -1.79
CA THR A 47 3.33 5.58 -0.42
C THR A 47 2.36 6.18 0.61
N LEU A 48 1.95 7.44 0.42
CA LEU A 48 1.05 8.14 1.34
C LEU A 48 -0.36 7.52 1.36
N ILE A 49 -0.86 7.15 0.18
CA ILE A 49 -2.17 6.57 -0.02
C ILE A 49 -2.16 5.06 0.24
N SER A 50 -1.01 4.39 0.17
CA SER A 50 -0.96 2.92 0.27
C SER A 50 -1.54 2.42 1.58
N PRO A 51 -2.46 1.43 1.53
CA PRO A 51 -2.88 0.73 2.73
C PRO A 51 -1.69 0.00 3.34
N LYS A 52 -1.55 0.12 4.66
CA LYS A 52 -0.54 -0.58 5.44
C LYS A 52 -1.14 -1.90 5.93
N PHE A 53 -0.58 -3.01 5.45
CA PHE A 53 -0.93 -4.35 5.93
C PHE A 53 0.17 -4.85 6.85
N GLN A 54 -0.20 -5.34 8.03
CA GLN A 54 0.74 -5.85 9.01
C GLN A 54 0.16 -7.09 9.70
N ALA A 55 0.90 -8.19 9.69
CA ALA A 55 0.57 -9.36 10.50
C ALA A 55 1.09 -9.14 11.93
N VAL A 56 0.20 -9.24 12.92
CA VAL A 56 0.53 -9.09 14.34
C VAL A 56 0.20 -10.40 15.06
N LYS A 57 1.13 -10.87 15.90
CA LYS A 57 0.91 -12.02 16.78
C LYS A 57 0.14 -11.55 18.02
N THR A 58 -1.13 -11.95 18.11
CA THR A 58 -1.99 -11.75 19.29
C THR A 58 -2.02 -13.03 20.12
N LYS A 59 -2.46 -12.95 21.37
CA LYS A 59 -2.59 -14.07 22.31
C LYS A 59 -3.42 -15.24 21.75
N ASP A 60 -4.38 -14.96 20.88
CA ASP A 60 -5.28 -15.94 20.23
C ASP A 60 -4.80 -16.45 18.85
N GLY A 61 -3.66 -15.98 18.34
CA GLY A 61 -3.12 -16.38 17.04
C GLY A 61 -2.47 -15.25 16.23
N GLU A 62 -1.95 -15.59 15.04
CA GLU A 62 -1.53 -14.58 14.07
C GLU A 62 -2.76 -13.98 13.38
N LYS A 63 -2.91 -12.66 13.47
CA LYS A 63 -3.98 -11.90 12.82
C LYS A 63 -3.39 -10.89 11.85
N LEU A 64 -4.05 -10.68 10.72
CA LEU A 64 -3.61 -9.72 9.70
C LEU A 64 -4.40 -8.42 9.87
N PHE A 65 -3.72 -7.30 9.98
CA PHE A 65 -4.36 -5.99 10.15
C PHE A 65 -4.10 -5.11 8.93
N MET A 66 -5.12 -4.40 8.48
CA MET A 66 -5.05 -3.40 7.41
C MET A 66 -5.48 -2.04 7.96
N LYS A 67 -4.59 -1.06 7.83
CA LYS A 67 -4.89 0.35 8.08
C LYS A 67 -4.82 1.11 6.76
N TRP A 68 -5.86 1.88 6.46
CA TRP A 68 -5.89 2.70 5.25
C TRP A 68 -6.38 4.10 5.59
N ILE A 69 -5.84 5.12 4.92
CA ILE A 69 -6.18 6.53 5.21
C ILE A 69 -7.66 6.86 4.91
N PHE A 70 -8.27 6.12 3.97
CA PHE A 70 -9.68 6.27 3.59
C PHE A 70 -10.65 5.46 4.45
N ILE A 71 -10.15 4.51 5.26
CA ILE A 71 -10.99 3.66 6.11
C ILE A 71 -10.75 4.05 7.56
N LYS A 72 -11.82 4.45 8.25
CA LYS A 72 -11.74 4.78 9.67
C LYS A 72 -11.60 3.48 10.48
N GLY A 73 -10.43 3.28 11.08
CA GLY A 73 -10.12 2.12 11.92
C GLY A 73 -9.12 1.14 11.30
N ILE A 74 -8.71 0.15 12.08
CA ILE A 74 -7.85 -0.95 11.64
C ILE A 74 -8.78 -2.12 11.34
N ARG A 75 -8.79 -2.62 10.10
CA ARG A 75 -9.55 -3.81 9.74
C ARG A 75 -8.73 -5.06 10.00
N GLU A 76 -9.32 -6.01 10.71
CA GLU A 76 -8.78 -7.36 10.83
C GLU A 76 -9.14 -8.15 9.57
N ILE A 77 -8.14 -8.78 8.96
CA ILE A 77 -8.23 -9.59 7.74
C ILE A 77 -7.74 -10.99 8.11
N GLY A 78 -8.59 -11.72 8.84
CA GLY A 78 -8.33 -13.10 9.25
C GLY A 78 -7.75 -13.22 10.65
#